data_AF-A0A1S9V773-F1
#
_entry.id   AF-A0A1S9V773-F1
#
_cell.length_a   1.000
_cell.length_b   1.000
_cell.length_c   1.000
_cell.angle_alpha   90.00
_cell.angle_beta   90.00
_cell.angle_gamma   90.00
#
_symmetry.space_group_name_H-M   'P 1'
#
loop_
_entity.id
_entity.type
_entity.pdbx_description
1 polymer ?
#
loop_
_entity_poly.entity_id
_entity_poly.type
_entity_poly.pdbx_seq_one_letter_code
_entity_poly.pdbx_strand_id
1 'polypeptide(L)'
;MTNTIFEIGGLTFKGNVVDHEWFNYITFSNGKPHIVAIMVLSEIVYWYRPTVIRDEESGKVTYKKKFKSDKLQKSYQQLAETFGFSKLQVKRACDLLTEMTLIKVEFRTIHIEGKVLNNVMFVEPIANEIKRVSSMYQNIEDPGYLEVNTPITSKSAPSLLQSKDSPNSEVKTNTEITTKITTENVSSSNVFSFYENNFGILNPFVADSITQWANDTSEELVQAAMERALKQQKKWNYAEGILKQWVNKNIRTLADVNAAEIEFKNKGKKGANRNGNTNEKAGRIPGIEGELPF
;
A
#
# COMPACT_ATOMS: atom_id res chain seq x y z
N MET A 1 40.63 -2.51 5.46
CA MET A 1 39.24 -2.74 5.02
C MET A 1 38.73 -3.94 5.79
N THR A 2 37.59 -3.85 6.47
CA THR A 2 37.09 -4.93 7.35
C THR A 2 36.61 -6.14 6.54
N ASN A 3 36.69 -7.35 7.10
CA ASN A 3 36.20 -8.59 6.45
C ASN A 3 34.75 -8.45 5.97
N THR A 4 33.92 -7.76 6.75
CA THR A 4 32.52 -7.44 6.43
C THR A 4 32.37 -6.65 5.12
N ILE A 5 33.29 -5.75 4.77
CA ILE A 5 33.20 -4.99 3.51
C ILE A 5 33.41 -5.92 2.31
N PHE A 6 34.31 -6.89 2.42
CA PHE A 6 34.52 -7.88 1.35
C PHE A 6 33.33 -8.84 1.22
N GLU A 7 32.81 -9.31 2.35
CA GLU A 7 31.62 -10.18 2.37
C GLU A 7 30.39 -9.49 1.77
N ILE A 8 30.13 -8.23 2.18
CA ILE A 8 29.01 -7.44 1.64
C ILE A 8 29.26 -7.06 0.16
N GLY A 9 30.49 -6.71 -0.20
CA GLY A 9 30.86 -6.38 -1.58
C GLY A 9 30.75 -7.56 -2.55
N GLY A 10 30.84 -8.79 -2.04
CA GLY A 10 30.64 -10.01 -2.83
C GLY A 10 29.17 -10.35 -3.11
N LEU A 11 28.21 -9.67 -2.46
CA LEU A 11 26.78 -9.94 -2.65
C LEU A 11 26.27 -9.32 -3.96
N THR A 12 25.53 -10.10 -4.76
CA THR A 12 24.88 -9.61 -5.97
C THR A 12 23.45 -9.18 -5.68
N PHE A 13 23.25 -7.89 -5.43
CA PHE A 13 21.91 -7.35 -5.21
C PHE A 13 21.12 -7.29 -6.53
N LYS A 14 19.93 -7.88 -6.53
CA LYS A 14 18.93 -7.73 -7.59
C LYS A 14 17.68 -7.12 -6.97
N GLY A 15 17.20 -6.02 -7.56
CA GLY A 15 15.99 -5.37 -7.07
C GLY A 15 15.84 -3.94 -7.56
N ASN A 16 14.94 -3.23 -6.89
CA ASN A 16 14.69 -1.82 -7.13
C ASN A 16 15.90 -1.00 -6.69
N VAL A 17 16.23 0.00 -7.50
CA VAL A 17 17.33 0.92 -7.25
C VAL A 17 16.72 2.28 -6.95
N VAL A 18 17.13 2.87 -5.84
CA VAL A 18 16.74 4.21 -5.41
C VAL A 18 18.01 5.06 -5.38
N ASP A 19 18.01 6.16 -6.12
CA ASP A 19 19.08 7.15 -6.06
C ASP A 19 18.92 8.04 -4.81
N HIS A 20 20.03 8.40 -4.18
CA HIS A 20 19.99 9.19 -2.94
C HIS A 20 19.42 10.60 -3.16
N GLU A 21 19.67 11.21 -4.33
CA GLU A 21 19.18 12.56 -4.61
C GLU A 21 17.66 12.62 -4.76
N TRP A 22 17.00 11.49 -5.06
CA TRP A 22 15.54 11.45 -5.12
C TRP A 22 14.89 11.88 -3.80
N PHE A 23 15.56 11.69 -2.66
CA PHE A 23 15.07 12.15 -1.36
C PHE A 23 15.07 13.68 -1.23
N ASN A 24 15.97 14.37 -1.94
CA ASN A 24 16.08 15.83 -1.95
C ASN A 24 15.11 16.46 -2.95
N TYR A 25 14.93 15.83 -4.13
CA TYR A 25 14.09 16.38 -5.20
C TYR A 25 12.61 16.00 -5.07
N ILE A 26 12.30 14.75 -4.70
CA ILE A 26 10.93 14.23 -4.66
C ILE A 26 10.38 14.45 -3.24
N THR A 27 9.95 15.67 -2.98
CA THR A 27 9.49 16.12 -1.65
C THR A 27 8.03 16.57 -1.65
N PHE A 28 7.44 16.62 -0.46
CA PHE A 28 6.17 17.30 -0.24
C PHE A 28 6.36 18.82 -0.27
N SER A 29 5.27 19.58 -0.28
CA SER A 29 5.30 21.04 -0.15
C SER A 29 5.97 21.57 1.12
N ASN A 30 6.13 20.73 2.15
CA ASN A 30 6.85 21.05 3.38
C ASN A 30 8.36 20.73 3.32
N GLY A 31 8.88 20.33 2.16
CA GLY A 31 10.29 19.98 1.95
C GLY A 31 10.71 18.60 2.45
N LYS A 32 9.81 17.82 3.09
CA LYS A 32 10.14 16.45 3.52
C LYS A 32 10.11 15.48 2.35
N PRO A 33 10.98 14.45 2.31
CA PRO A 33 10.97 13.45 1.24
C PRO A 33 9.63 12.70 1.14
N HIS A 34 9.12 12.55 -0.09
CA HIS A 34 7.91 11.79 -0.37
C HIS A 34 8.26 10.32 -0.65
N ILE A 35 8.53 9.55 0.42
CA ILE A 35 9.01 8.16 0.32
C ILE A 35 8.19 7.27 -0.62
N VAL A 36 6.86 7.38 -0.60
CA VAL A 36 5.98 6.56 -1.46
C VAL A 36 6.23 6.83 -2.95
N ALA A 37 6.50 8.08 -3.33
CA ALA A 37 6.77 8.46 -4.71
C ALA A 37 8.14 7.94 -5.15
N ILE A 38 9.15 8.06 -4.28
CA ILE A 38 10.49 7.51 -4.50
C ILE A 38 10.43 6.00 -4.73
N MET A 39 9.69 5.27 -3.88
CA MET A 39 9.54 3.81 -4.01
C MET A 39 8.76 3.42 -5.27
N VAL A 40 7.67 4.11 -5.59
CA VAL A 40 6.90 3.89 -6.82
C VAL A 40 7.76 4.15 -8.06
N LEU A 41 8.56 5.22 -8.07
CA LEU A 41 9.49 5.52 -9.16
C LEU A 41 10.53 4.40 -9.31
N SER A 42 11.09 3.90 -8.21
CA SER A 42 12.07 2.80 -8.22
C SER A 42 11.52 1.51 -8.84
N GLU A 43 10.26 1.18 -8.54
CA GLU A 43 9.56 0.03 -9.13
C GLU A 43 9.38 0.22 -10.64
N ILE A 44 8.89 1.39 -11.06
CA ILE A 44 8.69 1.69 -12.49
C ILE A 44 10.02 1.60 -13.24
N VAL A 45 11.09 2.22 -12.71
CA VAL A 45 12.44 2.17 -13.30
C VAL A 45 12.95 0.73 -13.39
N TYR A 46 12.74 -0.09 -12.35
CA TYR A 46 13.13 -1.50 -12.37
C TYR A 46 12.49 -2.28 -13.53
N TRP A 47 11.20 -2.07 -13.81
CA TRP A 47 10.50 -2.72 -14.92
C TRP A 47 11.00 -2.27 -16.30
N TYR A 48 11.42 -1.01 -16.42
CA TYR A 48 12.01 -0.45 -17.64
C TYR A 48 13.49 -0.79 -17.81
N ARG A 49 14.18 -1.23 -16.75
CA ARG A 49 15.57 -1.70 -16.84
C ARG A 49 15.62 -3.04 -17.61
N PRO A 50 16.29 -3.12 -18.77
CA PRO A 50 16.36 -4.34 -19.56
C PRO A 50 17.16 -5.41 -18.83
N THR A 51 16.76 -6.67 -19.00
CA THR A 51 17.57 -7.81 -18.52
C THR A 51 18.64 -8.12 -19.57
N VAL A 52 19.89 -8.11 -19.14
CA VAL A 52 21.05 -8.45 -19.97
C VAL A 52 21.17 -9.96 -20.02
N ILE A 53 20.94 -10.55 -21.20
CA ILE A 53 21.15 -11.97 -21.46
C ILE A 53 22.44 -12.08 -22.27
N ARG A 54 23.42 -12.78 -21.71
CA ARG A 54 24.68 -13.07 -22.39
C ARG A 54 24.52 -14.47 -22.98
N ASP A 55 24.62 -14.55 -24.30
CA ASP A 55 24.73 -15.83 -24.97
C ASP A 55 26.16 -16.35 -24.75
N GLU A 56 26.30 -17.45 -24.02
CA GLU A 56 27.58 -18.03 -23.62
C GLU A 56 28.37 -18.55 -24.82
N GLU A 57 27.69 -18.90 -25.91
CA GLU A 57 28.31 -19.53 -27.08
C GLU A 57 28.78 -18.48 -28.12
N SER A 58 28.05 -17.37 -28.26
CA SER A 58 28.37 -16.31 -29.23
C SER A 58 29.01 -15.06 -28.61
N GLY A 59 29.05 -14.95 -27.28
CA GLY A 59 29.48 -13.74 -26.57
C GLY A 59 28.56 -12.53 -26.81
N LYS A 60 27.42 -12.72 -27.48
CA LYS A 60 26.51 -11.64 -27.87
C LYS A 60 25.65 -11.23 -26.68
N VAL A 61 25.68 -9.95 -26.36
CA VAL A 61 24.82 -9.35 -25.34
C VAL A 61 23.47 -8.99 -25.97
N THR A 62 22.40 -9.64 -25.50
CA THR A 62 21.03 -9.32 -25.90
C THR A 62 20.26 -8.70 -24.74
N TYR A 63 19.35 -7.77 -25.06
CA TYR A 63 18.53 -7.07 -24.09
C TYR A 63 17.09 -7.54 -24.18
N LYS A 64 16.53 -7.99 -23.06
CA LYS A 64 15.14 -8.46 -22.97
C LYS A 64 14.29 -7.51 -22.14
N LYS A 65 13.16 -7.08 -22.71
CA LYS A 65 12.10 -6.33 -22.03
C LYS A 65 11.36 -7.23 -21.03
N LYS A 66 10.99 -6.69 -19.86
CA LYS A 66 10.35 -7.44 -18.77
C LYS A 66 8.82 -7.55 -18.86
N PHE A 67 8.18 -6.81 -19.76
CA PHE A 67 6.72 -6.79 -19.93
C PHE A 67 6.33 -6.78 -21.42
N LYS A 68 5.13 -7.29 -21.73
CA LYS A 68 4.68 -7.55 -23.11
C LYS A 68 4.15 -6.33 -23.85
N SER A 69 3.45 -5.44 -23.14
CA SER A 69 2.82 -4.25 -23.73
C SER A 69 3.86 -3.18 -24.10
N ASP A 70 3.47 -2.11 -24.80
CA ASP A 70 4.34 -0.98 -25.13
C ASP A 70 4.82 -0.27 -23.86
N LYS A 71 3.92 -0.07 -22.89
CA LYS A 71 4.19 0.57 -21.59
C LYS A 71 3.88 -0.36 -20.41
N LEU A 72 4.40 0.00 -19.23
CA LEU A 72 4.18 -0.82 -18.04
C LEU A 72 2.71 -0.77 -17.62
N GLN A 73 2.03 -1.90 -17.73
CA GLN A 73 0.66 -2.06 -17.26
C GLN A 73 0.67 -2.43 -15.77
N LYS A 74 0.34 -1.48 -14.90
CA LYS A 74 0.27 -1.67 -13.44
C LYS A 74 -0.85 -0.79 -12.88
N SER A 75 -1.74 -1.39 -12.10
CA SER A 75 -2.75 -0.63 -11.37
C SER A 75 -2.18 0.00 -10.10
N TYR A 76 -2.81 1.07 -9.61
CA TYR A 76 -2.48 1.65 -8.30
C TYR A 76 -2.50 0.62 -7.16
N GLN A 77 -3.41 -0.36 -7.23
CA GLN A 77 -3.52 -1.41 -6.22
C GLN A 77 -2.32 -2.36 -6.28
N GLN A 78 -1.89 -2.76 -7.48
CA GLN A 78 -0.73 -3.63 -7.65
C GLN A 78 0.59 -2.96 -7.25
N LEU A 79 0.69 -1.63 -7.38
CA LEU A 79 1.83 -0.86 -6.88
C LEU A 79 1.78 -0.70 -5.36
N ALA A 80 0.58 -0.54 -4.79
CA ALA A 80 0.35 -0.45 -3.35
C ALA A 80 0.75 -1.73 -2.63
N GLU A 81 0.37 -2.88 -3.18
CA GLU A 81 0.69 -4.21 -2.64
C GLU A 81 2.20 -4.51 -2.62
N THR A 82 2.97 -3.98 -3.57
CA THR A 82 4.42 -4.21 -3.64
C THR A 82 5.17 -3.70 -2.41
N PHE A 83 4.74 -2.57 -1.84
CA PHE A 83 5.45 -1.91 -0.72
C PHE A 83 4.60 -1.76 0.55
N GLY A 84 3.36 -2.28 0.55
CA GLY A 84 2.45 -2.17 1.69
C GLY A 84 1.86 -0.78 1.91
N PHE A 85 1.77 0.06 0.87
CA PHE A 85 1.12 1.37 0.95
C PHE A 85 -0.38 1.28 0.69
N SER A 86 -1.14 2.32 1.05
CA SER A 86 -2.54 2.43 0.61
C SER A 86 -2.62 2.84 -0.87
N LYS A 87 -3.67 2.39 -1.57
CA LYS A 87 -3.97 2.80 -2.94
C LYS A 87 -4.01 4.32 -3.10
N LEU A 88 -4.51 5.05 -2.10
CA LEU A 88 -4.59 6.51 -2.11
C LEU A 88 -3.20 7.16 -2.03
N GLN A 89 -2.30 6.63 -1.20
CA GLN A 89 -0.91 7.10 -1.12
C GLN A 89 -0.19 6.89 -2.45
N VAL A 90 -0.36 5.73 -3.08
CA VAL A 90 0.23 5.44 -4.40
C VAL A 90 -0.36 6.34 -5.48
N LYS A 91 -1.68 6.57 -5.48
CA LYS A 91 -2.29 7.51 -6.43
C LYS A 91 -1.68 8.90 -6.29
N ARG A 92 -1.62 9.45 -5.08
CA ARG A 92 -1.01 10.76 -4.80
C ARG A 92 0.46 10.81 -5.21
N ALA A 93 1.20 9.73 -4.96
CA ALA A 93 2.58 9.60 -5.40
C ALA A 93 2.71 9.63 -6.93
N CYS A 94 1.86 8.91 -7.67
CA CYS A 94 1.85 8.97 -9.13
C CYS A 94 1.42 10.34 -9.67
N ASP A 95 0.44 11.00 -9.03
CA ASP A 95 0.03 12.36 -9.37
C ASP A 95 1.25 13.31 -9.24
N LEU A 96 1.96 13.28 -8.10
CA LEU A 96 3.17 14.07 -7.86
C LEU A 96 4.27 13.77 -8.89
N LEU A 97 4.58 12.50 -9.15
CA LEU A 97 5.60 12.13 -10.13
C LEU A 97 5.24 12.59 -11.55
N THR A 98 3.94 12.67 -11.87
CA THR A 98 3.45 13.19 -13.15
C THR A 98 3.58 14.72 -13.20
N GLU A 99 3.24 15.41 -12.11
CA GLU A 99 3.42 16.87 -11.96
C GLU A 99 4.91 17.27 -12.09
N MET A 100 5.80 16.46 -11.51
CA MET A 100 7.26 16.62 -11.64
C MET A 100 7.81 16.16 -12.99
N THR A 101 6.96 15.70 -13.92
CA THR A 101 7.35 15.20 -15.25
C THR A 101 8.35 14.03 -15.23
N LEU A 102 8.39 13.27 -14.12
CA LEU A 102 9.26 12.10 -13.99
C LEU A 102 8.64 10.85 -14.63
N ILE A 103 7.30 10.79 -14.65
CA ILE A 103 6.54 9.71 -15.29
C ILE A 103 5.38 10.26 -16.11
N LYS A 104 4.90 9.46 -17.05
CA LYS A 104 3.65 9.65 -17.77
C LYS A 104 2.70 8.51 -17.42
N VAL A 105 1.49 8.87 -16.99
CA VAL A 105 0.40 7.92 -16.70
C VAL A 105 -0.71 8.11 -17.72
N GLU A 106 -1.22 7.02 -18.27
CA GLU A 106 -2.35 7.03 -19.21
C GLU A 106 -3.29 5.87 -18.93
N PHE A 107 -4.57 6.06 -19.25
CA PHE A 107 -5.61 5.07 -19.06
C PHE A 107 -6.15 4.63 -20.41
N ARG A 108 -6.05 3.33 -20.71
CA ARG A 108 -6.50 2.74 -21.96
C ARG A 108 -7.56 1.68 -21.69
N THR A 109 -8.44 1.46 -22.67
CA THR A 109 -9.33 0.30 -22.69
C THR A 109 -8.65 -0.84 -23.43
N ILE A 110 -8.59 -2.02 -22.82
CA ILE A 110 -7.98 -3.22 -23.41
C ILE A 110 -9.00 -4.35 -23.54
N HIS A 111 -8.82 -5.17 -24.56
CA HIS A 111 -9.67 -6.32 -24.85
C HIS A 111 -8.84 -7.58 -24.62
N ILE A 112 -9.17 -8.36 -23.57
CA ILE A 112 -8.50 -9.62 -23.24
C ILE A 112 -9.54 -10.72 -23.27
N GLU A 113 -9.37 -11.74 -24.11
CA GLU A 113 -10.19 -12.98 -24.12
C GLU A 113 -11.72 -12.71 -24.14
N GLY A 114 -12.15 -11.72 -24.93
CA GLY A 114 -13.56 -11.33 -25.04
C GLY A 114 -14.10 -10.44 -23.90
N LYS A 115 -13.27 -10.09 -22.92
CA LYS A 115 -13.59 -9.13 -21.86
C LYS A 115 -12.97 -7.77 -22.15
N VAL A 116 -13.77 -6.71 -21.99
CA VAL A 116 -13.32 -5.32 -22.11
C VAL A 116 -12.97 -4.79 -20.73
N LEU A 117 -11.71 -4.47 -20.52
CA LEU A 117 -11.23 -3.81 -19.31
C LEU A 117 -11.02 -2.33 -19.60
N ASN A 118 -11.88 -1.49 -19.02
CA ASN A 118 -11.79 -0.04 -19.13
C ASN A 118 -10.82 0.53 -18.09
N ASN A 119 -10.26 1.71 -18.39
CA ASN A 119 -9.41 2.46 -17.48
C ASN A 119 -8.20 1.66 -16.94
N VAL A 120 -7.58 0.86 -17.80
CA VAL A 120 -6.35 0.16 -17.45
C VAL A 120 -5.18 1.15 -17.50
N MET A 121 -4.47 1.23 -16.38
CA MET A 121 -3.35 2.15 -16.18
C MET A 121 -2.07 1.63 -16.86
N PHE A 122 -1.48 2.50 -17.66
CA PHE A 122 -0.16 2.34 -18.24
C PHE A 122 0.75 3.46 -17.74
N VAL A 123 1.99 3.11 -17.41
CA VAL A 123 2.97 4.04 -16.85
C VAL A 123 4.26 3.96 -17.64
N GLU A 124 4.86 5.11 -17.91
CA GLU A 124 6.12 5.25 -18.63
C GLU A 124 7.04 6.26 -17.94
N PRO A 125 8.29 5.89 -17.58
CA PRO A 125 9.25 6.81 -17.01
C PRO A 125 9.85 7.72 -18.08
N ILE A 126 10.07 9.00 -17.74
CA ILE A 126 10.73 9.96 -18.62
C ILE A 126 12.22 9.95 -18.30
N ALA A 127 12.99 9.22 -19.11
CA ALA A 127 14.39 8.93 -18.84
C ALA A 127 15.27 10.19 -18.67
N ASN A 128 15.00 11.25 -19.43
CA ASN A 128 15.78 12.48 -19.35
C ASN A 128 15.58 13.22 -18.02
N GLU A 129 14.34 13.32 -17.54
CA GLU A 129 14.05 14.01 -16.28
C GLU A 129 14.54 13.19 -15.07
N ILE A 130 14.39 11.86 -15.13
CA ILE A 130 14.94 10.98 -14.08
C ILE A 130 16.46 11.12 -14.00
N LYS A 131 17.16 11.21 -15.14
CA LYS A 131 18.61 11.46 -15.15
C LYS A 131 18.98 12.76 -14.43
N ARG A 132 18.25 13.86 -14.69
CA ARG A 132 18.52 15.18 -14.07
C ARG A 132 18.43 15.15 -12.54
N VAL A 133 17.48 14.39 -12.00
CA VAL A 133 17.26 14.30 -10.55
C VAL A 133 18.09 13.19 -9.87
N SER A 134 18.91 12.45 -10.61
CA SER A 134 19.71 11.34 -10.06
C SER A 134 21.19 11.72 -9.92
N SER A 135 21.78 11.40 -8.77
CA SER A 135 23.17 11.70 -8.36
C SER A 135 24.21 11.34 -9.43
N MET A 136 24.04 10.21 -10.10
CA MET A 136 24.99 9.69 -11.10
C MET A 136 25.21 10.64 -12.29
N TYR A 137 24.27 11.55 -12.56
CA TYR A 137 24.32 12.49 -13.70
C TYR A 137 24.39 13.96 -13.28
N GLN A 138 24.40 14.25 -11.97
CA GLN A 138 24.49 15.64 -11.47
C GLN A 138 25.88 16.26 -11.57
N ASN A 139 26.87 15.52 -12.09
CA ASN A 139 28.25 16.01 -12.31
C ASN A 139 28.82 15.52 -13.66
N ILE A 140 28.15 15.82 -14.78
CA ILE A 140 28.80 15.78 -16.10
C ILE A 140 29.03 17.22 -16.56
N GLU A 141 29.92 17.92 -15.87
CA GLU A 141 30.93 18.68 -16.60
C GLU A 141 31.96 17.64 -17.04
N ASP A 142 32.12 17.50 -18.35
CA ASP A 142 32.97 16.54 -19.06
C ASP A 142 34.22 16.07 -18.27
N PRO A 143 34.22 14.85 -17.70
CA PRO A 143 35.43 14.20 -17.26
C PRO A 143 35.93 13.35 -18.41
N GLY A 144 36.93 13.87 -19.12
CA GLY A 144 37.69 13.12 -20.12
C GLY A 144 38.05 11.72 -19.62
N TYR A 145 37.76 10.74 -20.46
CA TYR A 145 38.29 9.37 -20.49
C TYR A 145 39.14 8.97 -19.29
N LEU A 146 38.50 8.42 -18.24
CA LEU A 146 39.20 7.50 -17.34
C LEU A 146 38.98 6.09 -17.88
N GLU A 147 39.94 5.64 -18.70
CA GLU A 147 40.10 4.23 -19.02
C GLU A 147 40.23 3.45 -17.71
N VAL A 148 39.20 2.69 -17.37
CA VAL A 148 39.29 1.67 -16.34
C VAL A 148 40.15 0.56 -16.92
N ASN A 149 41.43 0.54 -16.53
CA ASN A 149 42.34 -0.58 -16.77
C ASN A 149 41.77 -1.83 -16.10
N THR A 150 41.06 -2.65 -16.88
CA THR A 150 40.66 -4.00 -16.48
C THR A 150 41.93 -4.85 -16.36
N PRO A 151 42.25 -5.45 -15.20
CA PRO A 151 43.35 -6.40 -15.13
C PRO A 151 42.92 -7.68 -15.85
N ILE A 152 43.66 -8.03 -16.90
CA ILE A 152 43.59 -9.32 -17.57
C ILE A 152 44.18 -10.36 -16.63
N THR A 153 43.37 -11.29 -16.11
CA THR A 153 43.89 -12.55 -15.57
C THR A 153 43.21 -13.72 -16.25
N SER A 154 44.05 -14.40 -17.03
CA SER A 154 43.78 -15.60 -17.81
C SER A 154 43.94 -16.87 -16.98
N LYS A 155 43.11 -17.87 -17.32
CA LYS A 155 43.31 -19.34 -17.31
C LYS A 155 42.59 -20.21 -16.28
N SER A 156 41.85 -21.15 -16.89
CA SER A 156 41.66 -22.59 -16.60
C SER A 156 40.62 -23.06 -15.56
N ALA A 157 39.68 -23.84 -16.09
CA ALA A 157 38.73 -24.73 -15.42
C ALA A 157 39.40 -25.97 -14.78
N PRO A 158 38.66 -26.73 -13.96
CA PRO A 158 38.15 -28.02 -14.46
C PRO A 158 36.68 -28.36 -14.07
N SER A 159 35.98 -28.97 -15.03
CA SER A 159 34.99 -30.09 -15.02
C SER A 159 34.30 -30.55 -13.72
N LEU A 160 33.11 -31.19 -13.67
CA LEU A 160 32.00 -31.59 -14.57
C LEU A 160 31.25 -32.68 -13.77
N LEU A 161 29.95 -32.58 -13.45
CA LEU A 161 29.09 -33.75 -13.16
C LEU A 161 27.64 -33.50 -13.56
N GLN A 162 27.05 -34.54 -14.14
CA GLN A 162 25.90 -34.60 -15.05
C GLN A 162 24.57 -34.87 -14.34
N SER A 163 23.45 -34.50 -14.99
CA SER A 163 22.30 -35.37 -15.36
C SER A 163 21.15 -34.46 -15.85
N LYS A 164 20.80 -34.45 -17.15
CA LYS A 164 19.83 -35.31 -17.88
C LYS A 164 18.42 -35.36 -17.25
N ASP A 165 17.48 -34.59 -17.80
CA ASP A 165 16.35 -35.07 -18.65
C ASP A 165 15.28 -33.96 -18.90
N SER A 166 14.66 -34.00 -20.09
CA SER A 166 13.41 -33.32 -20.53
C SER A 166 12.37 -34.42 -20.84
N PRO A 167 11.04 -34.21 -21.08
CA PRO A 167 10.35 -32.98 -21.57
C PRO A 167 8.89 -32.70 -21.08
N ASN A 168 8.41 -31.49 -21.40
CA ASN A 168 7.04 -31.06 -21.82
C ASN A 168 5.76 -31.36 -20.99
N SER A 169 5.03 -30.31 -20.55
CA SER A 169 3.60 -30.06 -20.87
C SER A 169 3.01 -28.80 -20.20
N GLU A 170 2.42 -27.94 -21.03
CA GLU A 170 1.23 -27.09 -20.88
C GLU A 170 0.65 -26.68 -19.50
N VAL A 171 0.59 -25.34 -19.34
CA VAL A 171 -0.50 -24.49 -18.78
C VAL A 171 -1.02 -24.76 -17.35
N LYS A 172 -0.73 -23.84 -16.41
CA LYS A 172 -1.70 -22.99 -15.65
C LYS A 172 -1.01 -22.19 -14.53
N THR A 173 -1.43 -20.94 -14.39
CA THR A 173 -0.97 -19.96 -13.39
C THR A 173 -1.22 -20.45 -11.96
N ASN A 174 -0.17 -20.56 -11.14
CA ASN A 174 -0.26 -20.68 -9.69
C ASN A 174 0.80 -19.77 -9.06
N THR A 175 0.38 -18.62 -8.55
CA THR A 175 1.24 -17.80 -7.68
C THR A 175 1.04 -18.31 -6.26
N GLU A 176 1.97 -19.14 -5.78
CA GLU A 176 2.08 -19.46 -4.36
C GLU A 176 2.83 -18.32 -3.66
N ILE A 177 2.15 -17.58 -2.79
CA ILE A 177 2.79 -16.72 -1.81
C ILE A 177 2.81 -17.52 -0.50
N THR A 178 3.91 -18.20 -0.22
CA THR A 178 4.21 -18.71 1.12
C THR A 178 5.42 -17.95 1.64
N THR A 179 5.24 -17.17 2.69
CA THR A 179 6.34 -16.82 3.59
C THR A 179 5.79 -16.92 5.01
N LYS A 180 6.27 -17.95 5.71
CA LYS A 180 6.02 -18.18 7.13
C LYS A 180 6.68 -17.06 7.95
N ILE A 181 5.92 -16.66 8.96
CA ILE A 181 6.17 -15.67 10.00
C ILE A 181 7.41 -16.04 10.82
N THR A 182 8.18 -15.02 11.25
CA THR A 182 9.09 -15.16 12.40
C THR A 182 8.46 -14.44 13.58
N THR A 183 8.11 -15.22 14.59
CA THR A 183 7.52 -14.82 15.87
C THR A 183 8.63 -14.30 16.78
N GLU A 184 8.49 -13.08 17.29
CA GLU A 184 9.08 -12.71 18.57
C GLU A 184 7.97 -12.65 19.61
N ASN A 185 8.18 -13.43 20.68
CA ASN A 185 7.29 -13.57 21.83
C ASN A 185 7.01 -12.22 22.49
N VAL A 186 5.79 -11.73 22.34
CA VAL A 186 5.12 -10.97 23.41
C VAL A 186 3.85 -11.74 23.73
N SER A 187 3.70 -12.03 25.01
CA SER A 187 2.57 -12.69 25.66
C SER A 187 1.26 -12.64 24.87
N SER A 188 0.65 -13.80 24.69
CA SER A 188 -0.68 -14.04 24.13
C SER A 188 -1.77 -13.19 24.82
N SER A 189 -1.85 -11.91 24.48
CA SER A 189 -3.01 -11.08 24.80
C SER A 189 -4.12 -11.44 23.81
N ASN A 190 -5.28 -11.82 24.36
CA ASN A 190 -6.49 -12.21 23.63
C ASN A 190 -6.92 -11.14 22.60
N VAL A 191 -6.52 -9.89 22.81
CA VAL A 191 -6.97 -8.74 22.01
C VAL A 191 -6.35 -8.72 20.61
N PHE A 192 -5.08 -9.09 20.46
CA PHE A 192 -4.43 -9.10 19.13
C PHE A 192 -4.98 -10.23 18.25
N SER A 193 -5.12 -11.43 18.80
CA SER A 193 -5.74 -12.55 18.08
C SER A 193 -7.21 -12.30 17.78
N PHE A 194 -7.95 -11.67 18.70
CA PHE A 194 -9.33 -11.24 18.45
C PHE A 194 -9.41 -10.23 17.29
N TYR A 195 -8.47 -9.29 17.22
CA TYR A 195 -8.38 -8.35 16.10
C TYR A 195 -8.14 -9.08 14.78
N GLU A 196 -7.11 -9.92 14.70
CA GLU A 196 -6.71 -10.59 13.45
C GLU A 196 -7.83 -11.46 12.88
N ASN A 197 -8.55 -12.18 13.73
CA ASN A 197 -9.63 -13.08 13.33
C ASN A 197 -10.88 -12.34 12.79
N ASN A 198 -11.11 -11.09 13.20
CA ASN A 198 -12.37 -10.39 12.91
C ASN A 198 -12.21 -9.12 12.04
N PHE A 199 -11.06 -8.45 12.12
CA PHE A 199 -10.77 -7.19 11.42
C PHE A 199 -9.76 -7.36 10.28
N GLY A 200 -9.03 -8.49 10.23
CA GLY A 200 -8.06 -8.82 9.19
C GLY A 200 -6.62 -8.58 9.63
N ILE A 201 -5.70 -8.41 8.66
CA ILE A 201 -4.26 -8.34 8.91
C ILE A 201 -3.93 -7.20 9.89
N LEU A 202 -3.31 -7.55 11.02
CA LEU A 202 -2.80 -6.61 12.00
C LEU A 202 -1.60 -5.86 11.42
N ASN A 203 -1.72 -4.54 11.27
CA ASN A 203 -0.59 -3.70 10.87
C ASN A 203 0.11 -3.10 12.10
N PRO A 204 1.39 -2.70 11.99
CA PRO A 204 2.16 -2.17 13.13
C PRO A 204 1.50 -0.98 13.83
N PHE A 205 0.92 -0.03 13.08
CA PHE A 205 0.25 1.14 13.67
C PHE A 205 -0.97 0.76 14.53
N VAL A 206 -1.75 -0.22 14.07
CA VAL A 206 -2.90 -0.72 14.83
C VAL A 206 -2.44 -1.56 16.01
N ALA A 207 -1.36 -2.33 15.88
CA ALA A 207 -0.76 -3.05 17.00
C ALA A 207 -0.29 -2.10 18.11
N ASP A 208 0.40 -1.01 17.75
CA ASP A 208 0.81 0.04 18.69
C ASP A 208 -0.41 0.70 19.36
N SER A 209 -1.46 0.99 18.57
CA SER A 209 -2.70 1.56 19.09
C SER A 209 -3.43 0.63 20.06
N ILE A 210 -3.55 -0.66 19.72
CA ILE A 210 -4.14 -1.67 20.60
C ILE A 210 -3.33 -1.79 21.90
N THR A 211 -2.00 -1.83 21.80
CA THR A 211 -1.10 -1.87 22.95
C THR A 211 -1.31 -0.67 23.86
N GLN A 212 -1.35 0.53 23.27
CA GLN A 212 -1.60 1.77 24.02
C GLN A 212 -2.96 1.73 24.73
N TRP A 213 -4.02 1.37 24.01
CA TRP A 213 -5.37 1.31 24.59
C TRP A 213 -5.50 0.23 25.67
N ALA A 214 -4.83 -0.91 25.51
CA ALA A 214 -4.79 -1.97 26.52
C ALA A 214 -4.10 -1.48 27.81
N ASN A 215 -3.04 -0.68 27.69
CA ASN A 215 -2.34 -0.09 28.83
C ASN A 215 -3.12 1.07 29.49
N ASP A 216 -3.76 1.94 28.69
CA ASP A 216 -4.49 3.12 29.17
C ASP A 216 -5.85 2.78 29.80
N THR A 217 -6.44 1.65 29.40
CA THR A 217 -7.74 1.18 29.88
C THR A 217 -7.60 -0.23 30.47
N SER A 218 -8.06 -1.24 29.75
CA SER A 218 -7.81 -2.65 30.01
C SER A 218 -8.05 -3.46 28.75
N GLU A 219 -7.42 -4.62 28.62
CA GLU A 219 -7.63 -5.54 27.49
C GLU A 219 -9.12 -5.90 27.30
N GLU A 220 -9.85 -6.06 28.39
CA GLU A 220 -11.29 -6.38 28.40
C GLU A 220 -12.13 -5.27 27.77
N LEU A 221 -11.81 -4.01 28.04
CA LEU A 221 -12.49 -2.87 27.43
C LEU A 221 -12.17 -2.77 25.95
N VAL A 222 -10.92 -2.99 25.57
CA VAL A 222 -10.51 -2.99 24.16
C VAL A 222 -11.27 -4.05 23.38
N GLN A 223 -11.33 -5.28 23.88
CA GLN A 223 -12.10 -6.37 23.27
C GLN A 223 -13.60 -6.02 23.20
N ALA A 224 -14.19 -5.49 24.27
CA ALA A 224 -15.61 -5.11 24.31
C ALA A 224 -15.96 -3.96 23.35
N ALA A 225 -15.02 -3.06 23.05
CA ALA A 225 -15.19 -2.03 22.03
C ALA A 225 -15.11 -2.62 20.62
N MET A 226 -14.18 -3.56 20.39
CA MET A 226 -14.06 -4.28 19.12
C MET A 226 -15.33 -5.10 18.82
N GLU A 227 -15.88 -5.83 19.78
CA GLU A 227 -17.15 -6.57 19.62
C GLU A 227 -18.31 -5.65 19.20
N ARG A 228 -18.38 -4.44 19.77
CA ARG A 228 -19.42 -3.46 19.43
C ARG A 228 -19.26 -2.90 18.01
N ALA A 229 -18.02 -2.74 17.55
CA ALA A 229 -17.76 -2.37 16.17
C ALA A 229 -18.20 -3.47 15.20
N LEU A 230 -17.91 -4.74 15.52
CA LEU A 230 -18.32 -5.89 14.69
C LEU A 230 -19.83 -6.05 14.60
N LYS A 231 -20.56 -5.87 15.72
CA LYS A 231 -22.05 -5.86 15.72
C LYS A 231 -22.65 -4.82 14.77
N GLN A 232 -21.92 -3.75 14.49
CA GLN A 232 -22.33 -2.70 13.54
C GLN A 232 -21.61 -2.79 12.18
N GLN A 233 -20.87 -3.88 11.93
CA GLN A 233 -20.03 -4.09 10.74
C GLN A 233 -19.09 -2.90 10.47
N LYS A 234 -18.50 -2.34 11.54
CA LYS A 234 -17.58 -1.20 11.48
C LYS A 234 -16.13 -1.65 11.68
N LYS A 235 -15.21 -0.87 11.11
CA LYS A 235 -13.75 -1.08 11.20
C LYS A 235 -13.19 -0.61 12.55
N TRP A 236 -11.93 -0.92 12.83
CA TRP A 236 -11.18 -0.55 14.05
C TRP A 236 -11.39 0.89 14.53
N ASN A 237 -11.36 1.87 13.62
CA ASN A 237 -11.55 3.29 13.99
C ASN A 237 -12.85 3.56 14.76
N TYR A 238 -13.88 2.73 14.55
CA TYR A 238 -15.13 2.82 15.29
C TYR A 238 -14.98 2.29 16.73
N ALA A 239 -14.26 1.18 16.92
CA ALA A 239 -13.91 0.67 18.24
C ALA A 239 -13.05 1.68 19.01
N GLU A 240 -12.08 2.31 18.33
CA GLU A 240 -11.26 3.38 18.91
C GLU A 240 -12.11 4.59 19.34
N GLY A 241 -13.11 4.95 18.54
CA GLY A 241 -14.08 6.00 18.90
C GLY A 241 -14.90 5.66 20.15
N ILE A 242 -15.28 4.39 20.32
CA ILE A 242 -15.95 3.90 21.52
C ILE A 242 -15.03 4.02 22.74
N LEU A 243 -13.76 3.60 22.62
CA LEU A 243 -12.78 3.70 23.70
C LEU A 243 -12.54 5.15 24.12
N LYS A 244 -12.39 6.07 23.16
CA LYS A 244 -12.31 7.52 23.41
C LYS A 244 -13.55 8.02 24.17
N GLN A 245 -14.74 7.58 23.78
CA GLN A 245 -15.97 7.96 24.47
C GLN A 245 -16.03 7.44 25.91
N TRP A 246 -15.54 6.22 26.16
CA TRP A 246 -15.51 5.62 27.49
C TRP A 246 -14.52 6.33 28.41
N VAL A 247 -13.31 6.62 27.93
CA VAL A 247 -12.33 7.41 28.68
C VAL A 247 -12.88 8.79 29.02
N ASN A 248 -13.51 9.48 28.06
CA ASN A 248 -14.11 10.79 28.30
C ASN A 248 -15.26 10.77 29.33
N LYS A 249 -15.94 9.64 29.48
CA LYS A 249 -17.00 9.43 30.48
C LYS A 249 -16.48 8.80 31.77
N ASN A 250 -15.17 8.63 31.89
CA ASN A 250 -14.50 7.98 33.02
C ASN A 250 -15.01 6.56 33.31
N ILE A 251 -15.41 5.83 32.26
CA ILE A 251 -15.85 4.44 32.31
C ILE A 251 -14.59 3.57 32.30
N ARG A 252 -14.31 2.89 33.42
CA ARG A 252 -13.06 2.12 33.60
C ARG A 252 -13.28 0.62 33.81
N THR A 253 -14.52 0.19 34.02
CA THR A 253 -14.85 -1.22 34.24
C THR A 253 -15.90 -1.72 33.27
N LEU A 254 -15.94 -3.04 33.04
CA LEU A 254 -16.98 -3.67 32.22
C LEU A 254 -18.39 -3.43 32.81
N ALA A 255 -18.49 -3.27 34.14
CA ALA A 255 -19.73 -2.95 34.83
C ALA A 255 -20.24 -1.54 34.45
N ASP A 256 -19.34 -0.55 34.39
CA ASP A 256 -19.68 0.82 33.97
C ASP A 256 -20.14 0.86 32.50
N VAL A 257 -19.50 0.05 31.64
CA VAL A 257 -19.91 -0.09 30.24
C VAL A 257 -21.34 -0.64 30.14
N ASN A 258 -21.66 -1.67 30.91
CA ASN A 258 -23.00 -2.26 30.94
C ASN A 258 -24.04 -1.27 31.48
N ALA A 259 -23.70 -0.52 32.52
CA ALA A 259 -24.56 0.53 33.07
C ALA A 259 -24.84 1.64 32.03
N ALA A 260 -23.80 2.12 31.35
CA ALA A 260 -23.93 3.11 30.28
C ALA A 260 -24.78 2.62 29.10
N GLU A 261 -24.73 1.31 28.80
CA GLU A 261 -25.55 0.70 27.75
C GLU A 261 -27.03 0.61 28.13
N ILE A 262 -27.33 0.28 29.39
CA ILE A 262 -28.71 0.29 29.92
C ILE A 262 -29.27 1.71 29.85
N GLU A 263 -28.49 2.73 30.24
CA GLU A 263 -28.90 4.13 30.13
C GLU A 263 -29.15 4.56 28.67
N PHE A 264 -28.29 4.16 27.74
CA PHE A 264 -28.43 4.48 26.32
C PHE A 264 -29.71 3.85 25.73
N LYS A 265 -29.98 2.58 26.03
CA LYS A 265 -31.23 1.89 25.62
C LYS A 265 -32.46 2.55 26.24
N ASN A 266 -32.40 2.99 27.49
CA ASN A 266 -33.50 3.67 28.17
C ASN A 266 -33.76 5.09 27.64
N LYS A 267 -32.72 5.82 27.19
CA LYS A 267 -32.87 7.12 26.52
C LYS A 267 -33.50 6.99 25.12
N GLY A 268 -33.17 5.94 24.37
CA GLY A 268 -33.80 5.65 23.06
C GLY A 268 -35.32 5.39 23.16
N LYS A 269 -35.78 4.74 24.23
CA LYS A 269 -37.21 4.49 24.48
C LYS A 269 -38.00 5.74 24.89
N LYS A 270 -37.38 6.70 25.60
CA LYS A 270 -38.05 7.96 25.99
C LYS A 270 -38.20 8.97 24.84
N GLY A 271 -37.35 8.89 23.80
CA GLY A 271 -37.45 9.74 22.61
C GLY A 271 -38.58 9.37 21.65
N ALA A 272 -38.95 8.08 21.59
CA ALA A 272 -40.04 7.60 20.73
C ALA A 272 -41.44 8.04 21.20
N ASN A 273 -41.61 8.31 22.50
CA ASN A 273 -42.92 8.63 23.10
C ASN A 273 -43.28 10.13 23.09
N ARG A 274 -42.43 11.01 22.52
CA ARG A 274 -42.68 12.46 22.46
C ARG A 274 -43.24 12.97 21.13
N ASN A 275 -43.30 12.14 20.08
CA ASN A 275 -43.77 12.55 18.75
C ASN A 275 -45.27 12.29 18.47
N GLY A 276 -46.09 12.16 19.51
CA GLY A 276 -47.52 11.92 19.38
C GLY A 276 -48.36 12.92 20.17
N ASN A 277 -48.32 14.22 19.83
CA ASN A 277 -49.48 15.12 19.92
C ASN A 277 -49.07 16.56 19.60
N THR A 278 -49.56 17.10 18.49
CA THR A 278 -50.16 18.46 18.42
C THR A 278 -50.59 18.71 16.98
N ASN A 279 -51.89 18.56 16.72
CA ASN A 279 -52.60 19.39 15.74
C ASN A 279 -54.11 19.31 16.02
N GLU A 280 -54.53 20.00 17.06
CA GLU A 280 -55.86 20.61 17.12
C GLU A 280 -55.67 22.11 16.89
N LYS A 281 -56.17 22.63 15.77
CA LYS A 281 -57.25 23.64 15.76
C LYS A 281 -57.46 24.28 14.38
N ALA A 282 -58.74 24.26 14.01
CA ALA A 282 -59.54 25.36 13.45
C ALA A 282 -59.19 25.91 12.05
N GLY A 283 -60.17 25.75 11.15
CA GLY A 283 -60.27 26.53 9.91
C GLY A 283 -61.46 26.11 9.05
N ARG A 284 -62.70 26.43 9.46
CA ARG A 284 -63.87 26.43 8.56
C ARG A 284 -64.62 27.75 8.71
N ILE A 285 -64.48 28.63 7.72
CA ILE A 285 -65.35 29.78 7.45
C ILE A 285 -65.59 29.81 5.92
N PRO A 286 -66.81 30.11 5.42
CA PRO A 286 -67.28 29.67 4.09
C PRO A 286 -67.11 30.69 2.94
N GLY A 287 -67.13 30.17 1.70
CA GLY A 287 -67.32 30.88 0.41
C GLY A 287 -66.07 31.65 -0.07
N ILE A 288 -65.65 31.65 -1.34
CA ILE A 288 -66.38 31.76 -2.61
C ILE A 288 -65.52 31.15 -3.74
N GLU A 289 -66.20 30.57 -4.74
CA GLU A 289 -65.68 29.87 -5.92
C GLU A 289 -64.85 30.74 -6.89
N GLY A 290 -63.99 30.07 -7.67
CA GLY A 290 -63.48 30.60 -8.93
C GLY A 290 -62.09 30.07 -9.30
N GLU A 291 -62.05 28.95 -10.02
CA GLU A 291 -60.83 28.38 -10.61
C GLU A 291 -60.18 29.35 -11.61
N LEU A 292 -58.85 29.50 -11.48
CA LEU A 292 -57.97 29.99 -12.53
C LEU A 292 -56.95 28.91 -12.87
N PRO A 293 -56.59 28.77 -14.16
CA PRO A 293 -55.45 27.98 -14.61
C PRO A 293 -54.15 28.75 -14.36
N PHE A 294 -53.05 28.03 -14.19
CA PHE A 294 -51.84 28.01 -15.04
C PHE A 294 -50.80 27.07 -14.42
#